data_AF-A0A358SJP0-F1
#
_entry.id   AF-A0A358SJP0-F1
#
_cell.length_a   1.000
_cell.length_b   1.000
_cell.length_c   1.000
_cell.angle_alpha   90.00
_cell.angle_beta   90.00
_cell.angle_gamma   90.00
#
_symmetry.space_group_name_H-M   'P 1'
#
loop_
_entity.id
_entity.type
_entity.pdbx_description
1 polymer ?
#
loop_
_entity_poly.entity_id
_entity_poly.type
_entity_poly.pdbx_seq_one_letter_code
_entity_poly.pdbx_strand_id
1 'polypeptide(L)'
;MIAVIGGGASGTLATITLLREAAGRRLPLRVALIDRHGRHGLGRAYSTTHPAHLLNSPVGAMSALADDPGHLTRWAAQAGLPQDGFLPRSAYGRYLTELLAAAERSAQPAARVSRITSQVVAIRRGSHGRALRLHLAADGRIDADAAVLATGNLPPVPPCPVPQGDRYIADPWEPGALDAAPDGSPVVVLGTGLTMLDVAIALTDAHPRTTVHAISRHALLPREHNWPRPAAAVSAMPVIRRPGGTLRITRLIRDFRASAAAYPGDWQDIVDALRLQIPRLWEQLPEADK
;
A
#
# COMPACT_ATOMS: atom_id res chain seq x y z
N MET A 1 6.76 -13.01 -21.84
CA MET A 1 7.23 -12.17 -20.73
C MET A 1 6.11 -11.26 -20.26
N ILE A 2 5.98 -11.07 -18.95
CA ILE A 2 5.04 -10.12 -18.34
C ILE A 2 5.83 -8.98 -17.70
N ALA A 3 5.47 -7.74 -17.97
CA ALA A 3 6.03 -6.58 -17.29
C ALA A 3 5.13 -6.18 -16.11
N VAL A 4 5.71 -6.01 -14.92
CA VAL A 4 5.03 -5.53 -13.72
C VAL A 4 5.58 -4.14 -13.40
N ILE A 5 4.72 -3.13 -13.50
CA ILE A 5 5.10 -1.72 -13.40
C ILE A 5 4.76 -1.21 -12.00
N GLY A 6 5.78 -1.04 -11.18
CA GLY A 6 5.71 -0.63 -9.77
C GLY A 6 6.26 -1.72 -8.85
N GLY A 7 7.32 -1.41 -8.09
CA GLY A 7 8.00 -2.35 -7.19
C GLY A 7 7.42 -2.39 -5.76
N GLY A 8 6.24 -1.82 -5.52
CA GLY A 8 5.56 -1.90 -4.23
C GLY A 8 4.74 -3.16 -4.02
N ALA A 9 4.03 -3.25 -2.88
CA ALA A 9 3.25 -4.43 -2.50
C ALA A 9 2.43 -5.03 -3.65
N SER A 10 1.61 -4.24 -4.35
CA SER A 10 0.77 -4.76 -5.43
C SER A 10 1.58 -5.45 -6.53
N GLY A 11 2.70 -4.86 -6.96
CA GLY A 11 3.56 -5.44 -8.00
C GLY A 11 4.33 -6.66 -7.49
N THR A 12 4.80 -6.61 -6.24
CA THR A 12 5.46 -7.74 -5.58
C THR A 12 4.54 -8.94 -5.41
N LEU A 13 3.31 -8.72 -4.92
CA LEU A 13 2.30 -9.77 -4.76
C LEU A 13 1.87 -10.33 -6.11
N ALA A 14 1.64 -9.49 -7.12
CA ALA A 14 1.34 -9.94 -8.47
C ALA A 14 2.48 -10.82 -9.02
N THR A 15 3.74 -10.42 -8.79
CA THR A 15 4.91 -11.19 -9.20
C THR A 15 4.96 -12.54 -8.47
N ILE A 16 4.76 -12.58 -7.15
CA ILE A 16 4.69 -13.81 -6.36
C ILE A 16 3.61 -14.76 -6.91
N THR A 17 2.40 -14.25 -7.16
CA THR A 17 1.31 -15.05 -7.73
C THR A 17 1.66 -15.60 -9.10
N LEU A 18 2.21 -14.78 -10.01
CA LEU A 18 2.64 -15.21 -11.33
C LEU A 18 3.70 -16.32 -11.27
N LEU A 19 4.67 -16.21 -10.35
CA LEU A 19 5.69 -17.23 -10.15
C LEU A 19 5.12 -18.55 -9.60
N ARG A 20 4.22 -18.48 -8.61
CA ARG A 20 3.53 -19.67 -8.05
C ARG A 20 2.70 -20.38 -9.12
N GLU A 21 1.94 -19.64 -9.93
CA GLU A 21 1.16 -20.20 -11.04
C GLU A 21 2.04 -20.83 -12.13
N ALA A 22 3.12 -20.15 -12.53
CA ALA A 22 4.06 -20.68 -13.52
C ALA A 22 4.74 -21.97 -13.03
N ALA A 23 5.12 -22.03 -11.75
CA ALA A 23 5.70 -23.21 -11.13
C ALA A 23 4.72 -24.38 -11.11
N GLY A 24 3.49 -24.16 -10.63
CA GLY A 24 2.45 -25.20 -10.54
C GLY A 24 2.07 -25.77 -11.90
N ARG A 25 2.06 -24.93 -12.95
CA ARG A 25 1.74 -25.34 -14.32
C ARG A 25 2.96 -25.76 -15.16
N ARG A 26 4.17 -25.64 -14.59
CA ARG A 26 5.47 -25.84 -15.29
C ARG A 26 5.60 -25.03 -16.59
N LEU A 27 5.09 -23.79 -16.58
CA LEU A 27 5.12 -22.90 -17.74
C LEU A 27 6.36 -22.00 -17.72
N PRO A 28 7.11 -21.91 -18.84
CA PRO A 28 8.18 -20.94 -18.98
C PRO A 28 7.67 -19.50 -18.83
N LEU A 29 8.13 -18.78 -17.81
CA LEU A 29 7.72 -17.40 -17.56
C LEU A 29 8.91 -16.49 -17.29
N ARG A 30 8.92 -15.33 -17.94
CA ARG A 30 9.83 -14.22 -17.59
C ARG A 30 8.98 -13.06 -17.07
N VAL A 31 9.35 -12.53 -15.93
CA VAL A 31 8.72 -11.34 -15.33
C VAL A 31 9.76 -10.21 -15.27
N ALA A 32 9.41 -9.03 -15.76
CA ALA A 32 10.19 -7.81 -15.54
C ALA A 32 9.51 -6.99 -14.43
N LEU A 33 10.08 -6.95 -13.24
CA LEU A 33 9.61 -6.09 -12.14
C LEU A 33 10.32 -4.74 -12.26
N ILE A 34 9.56 -3.70 -12.59
CA ILE A 34 10.09 -2.38 -12.93
C ILE A 34 9.72 -1.40 -11.80
N ASP A 35 10.71 -0.74 -11.23
CA ASP A 35 10.50 0.29 -10.20
C ASP A 35 11.36 1.51 -10.49
N ARG A 36 10.79 2.71 -10.37
CA ARG A 36 11.52 3.95 -10.70
C ARG A 36 12.70 4.23 -9.75
N HIS A 37 12.60 3.78 -8.50
CA HIS A 37 13.54 4.09 -7.42
C HIS A 37 14.35 2.85 -6.97
N GLY A 38 14.21 1.74 -7.68
CA GLY A 38 14.89 0.47 -7.35
C GLY A 38 14.35 -0.20 -6.07
N ARG A 39 13.18 0.21 -5.56
CA ARG A 39 12.58 -0.28 -4.32
C ARG A 39 11.83 -1.61 -4.52
N HIS A 40 12.41 -2.54 -5.29
CA HIS A 40 11.81 -3.81 -5.69
C HIS A 40 11.41 -4.67 -4.48
N GLY A 41 10.11 -4.81 -4.21
CA GLY A 41 9.61 -5.53 -3.03
C GLY A 41 9.01 -4.62 -1.96
N LEU A 42 9.49 -3.39 -1.87
CA LEU A 42 9.16 -2.44 -0.81
C LEU A 42 8.22 -1.34 -1.30
N GLY A 43 8.47 -0.84 -2.52
CA GLY A 43 7.84 0.35 -3.07
C GLY A 43 7.94 1.53 -2.13
N ARG A 44 7.03 2.50 -2.28
CA ARG A 44 7.01 3.69 -1.41
C ARG A 44 6.67 3.34 0.04
N ALA A 45 5.59 2.57 0.24
CA ALA A 45 4.99 2.35 1.55
C ALA A 45 5.92 1.64 2.56
N TYR A 46 6.77 0.71 2.11
CA TYR A 46 7.59 -0.11 2.99
C TYR A 46 9.09 0.19 2.86
N SER A 47 9.46 1.26 2.12
CA SER A 47 10.85 1.70 1.97
C SER A 47 11.36 2.59 3.10
N THR A 48 10.49 3.02 4.01
CA THR A 48 10.92 3.78 5.19
C THR A 48 11.80 2.92 6.10
N THR A 49 12.86 3.54 6.63
CA THR A 49 13.77 2.93 7.61
C THR A 49 13.41 3.31 9.05
N HIS A 50 12.46 4.23 9.25
CA HIS A 50 12.11 4.73 10.57
C HIS A 50 11.31 3.67 11.36
N PRO A 51 11.77 3.23 12.55
CA PRO A 51 11.16 2.11 13.27
C PRO A 51 9.75 2.42 13.78
N ALA A 52 9.45 3.69 14.08
CA ALA A 52 8.12 4.12 14.52
C ALA A 52 7.11 4.34 13.38
N HIS A 53 7.49 4.16 12.11
CA HIS A 53 6.53 4.16 11.01
C HIS A 53 5.83 2.80 10.96
N LEU A 54 4.67 2.71 11.62
CA LEU A 54 3.94 1.46 11.78
C LEU A 54 2.98 1.19 10.61
N LEU A 55 2.61 -0.07 10.44
CA LEU A 55 1.47 -0.47 9.62
C LEU A 55 0.19 0.16 10.17
N ASN A 56 -0.76 0.43 9.27
CA ASN A 56 -2.06 0.98 9.64
C ASN A 56 -3.11 -0.11 9.94
N SER A 57 -2.67 -1.36 10.02
CA SER A 57 -3.50 -2.51 10.32
C SER A 57 -2.71 -3.47 11.20
N PRO A 58 -3.36 -4.13 12.17
CA PRO A 58 -2.67 -5.02 13.07
C PRO A 58 -2.16 -6.24 12.32
N VAL A 59 -1.07 -6.84 12.82
CA VAL A 59 -0.39 -7.98 12.19
C VAL A 59 -1.34 -9.15 11.92
N GLY A 60 -2.28 -9.44 12.83
CA GLY A 60 -3.27 -10.51 12.66
C GLY A 60 -4.35 -10.24 11.60
N ALA A 61 -4.46 -9.01 11.09
CA ALA A 61 -5.40 -8.64 10.04
C ALA A 61 -4.74 -8.50 8.65
N MET A 62 -3.44 -8.80 8.54
CA MET A 62 -2.69 -8.67 7.30
C MET A 62 -2.01 -9.98 6.91
N SER A 63 -2.01 -10.27 5.61
CA SER A 63 -1.16 -11.29 5.01
C SER A 63 -0.83 -10.89 3.57
N ALA A 64 0.31 -11.35 3.05
CA ALA A 64 0.62 -11.26 1.63
C ALA A 64 -0.06 -12.38 0.82
N LEU A 65 -0.49 -13.45 1.49
CA LEU A 65 -1.03 -14.65 0.87
C LEU A 65 -2.53 -14.74 1.17
N ALA A 66 -3.35 -14.59 0.13
CA ALA A 66 -4.81 -14.63 0.28
C ALA A 66 -5.33 -15.99 0.77
N ASP A 67 -4.61 -17.07 0.41
CA ASP A 67 -4.87 -18.44 0.84
C ASP A 67 -4.38 -18.75 2.26
N ASP A 68 -3.68 -17.82 2.91
CA ASP A 68 -3.08 -18.02 4.23
C ASP A 68 -3.11 -16.72 5.07
N PRO A 69 -4.27 -16.37 5.65
CA PRO A 69 -4.44 -15.13 6.43
C PRO A 69 -3.53 -15.02 7.65
N GLY A 70 -3.05 -16.15 8.20
CA GLY A 70 -2.16 -16.17 9.37
C GLY A 70 -0.66 -16.10 9.03
N HIS A 71 -0.30 -16.01 7.76
CA HIS A 71 1.10 -16.15 7.34
C HIS A 71 2.00 -15.05 7.91
N LEU A 72 1.55 -13.79 7.95
CA LEU A 72 2.36 -12.70 8.49
C LEU A 72 2.62 -12.89 9.98
N THR A 73 1.62 -13.28 10.76
CA THR A 73 1.76 -13.54 12.20
C THR A 73 2.79 -14.65 12.47
N ARG A 74 2.73 -15.75 11.71
CA ARG A 74 3.71 -16.84 11.85
C ARG A 74 5.12 -16.42 11.41
N TRP A 75 5.22 -15.62 10.36
CA TRP A 75 6.49 -15.04 9.94
C TRP A 75 7.07 -14.09 11.01
N ALA A 76 6.25 -13.24 11.60
CA ALA A 76 6.66 -12.32 12.66
C ALA A 76 7.19 -13.09 13.88
N ALA A 77 6.51 -14.18 14.26
CA ALA A 77 6.96 -15.10 15.31
C ALA A 77 8.36 -15.66 15.04
N GLN A 78 8.59 -16.18 13.82
CA GLN A 78 9.88 -16.73 13.40
C GLN A 78 10.98 -15.67 13.37
N ALA A 79 10.61 -14.44 13.07
CA ALA A 79 11.53 -13.30 13.01
C ALA A 79 11.78 -12.63 14.36
N GLY A 80 11.24 -13.17 15.46
CA GLY A 80 11.36 -12.61 16.82
C GLY A 80 10.63 -11.28 17.02
N LEU A 81 9.60 -11.01 16.22
CA LEU A 81 8.80 -9.79 16.29
C LEU A 81 7.49 -10.02 17.06
N PRO A 82 6.90 -8.96 17.64
CA PRO A 82 5.57 -9.02 18.25
C PRO A 82 4.52 -9.57 17.27
N GLN A 83 3.63 -10.41 17.79
CA GLN A 83 2.55 -11.06 17.05
C GLN A 83 1.20 -10.35 17.27
N ASP A 84 1.22 -9.28 18.05
CA ASP A 84 0.11 -8.41 18.38
C ASP A 84 0.43 -6.96 17.98
N GLY A 85 -0.60 -6.14 17.81
CA GLY A 85 -0.45 -4.74 17.43
C GLY A 85 0.04 -4.56 16.00
N PHE A 86 0.86 -3.52 15.80
CA PHE A 86 1.21 -2.99 14.48
C PHE A 86 2.71 -3.12 14.27
N LEU A 87 3.12 -3.91 13.27
CA LEU A 87 4.53 -4.03 12.93
C LEU A 87 5.05 -2.74 12.29
N PRO A 88 6.36 -2.44 12.43
CA PRO A 88 7.02 -1.45 11.59
C PRO A 88 6.82 -1.76 10.11
N ARG A 89 6.65 -0.73 9.27
CA ARG A 89 6.52 -0.87 7.82
C ARG A 89 7.74 -1.55 7.20
N SER A 90 8.93 -1.30 7.75
CA SER A 90 10.17 -1.96 7.34
C SER A 90 10.14 -3.48 7.56
N ALA A 91 9.50 -3.95 8.64
CA ALA A 91 9.33 -5.38 8.90
C ALA A 91 8.40 -6.03 7.86
N TYR A 92 7.29 -5.37 7.51
CA TYR A 92 6.43 -5.87 6.44
C TYR A 92 7.12 -5.83 5.07
N GLY A 93 7.95 -4.80 4.83
CA GLY A 93 8.82 -4.76 3.66
C GLY A 93 9.75 -5.97 3.57
N ARG A 94 10.43 -6.30 4.67
CA ARG A 94 11.27 -7.52 4.77
C ARG A 94 10.45 -8.78 4.45
N TYR A 95 9.28 -8.93 5.06
CA TYR A 95 8.36 -10.04 4.79
C TYR A 95 8.03 -10.20 3.29
N LEU A 96 7.68 -9.11 2.60
CA LEU A 96 7.40 -9.13 1.17
C LEU A 96 8.63 -9.53 0.33
N THR A 97 9.81 -9.01 0.66
CA THR A 97 11.05 -9.33 -0.07
C THR A 97 11.46 -10.80 0.10
N GLU A 98 11.30 -11.35 1.30
CA GLU A 98 11.58 -12.77 1.59
C GLU A 98 10.60 -13.70 0.87
N LEU A 99 9.31 -13.35 0.84
CA LEU A 99 8.31 -14.08 0.07
C LEU A 99 8.58 -14.06 -1.43
N LEU A 100 8.97 -12.91 -1.98
CA LEU A 100 9.35 -12.80 -3.38
C LEU A 100 10.57 -13.69 -3.69
N ALA A 101 11.60 -13.64 -2.85
CA ALA A 101 12.78 -14.48 -3.00
C ALA A 101 12.45 -15.98 -2.89
N ALA A 102 11.54 -16.36 -1.99
CA ALA A 102 11.07 -17.75 -1.87
C ALA A 102 10.32 -18.20 -3.13
N ALA A 103 9.39 -17.39 -3.63
CA ALA A 103 8.67 -17.67 -4.87
C ALA A 103 9.61 -17.80 -6.08
N GLU A 104 10.63 -16.95 -6.17
CA GLU A 104 11.66 -17.01 -7.23
C GLU A 104 12.45 -18.31 -7.20
N ARG A 105 12.84 -18.79 -6.01
CA ARG A 105 13.53 -20.07 -5.84
C ARG A 105 12.64 -21.24 -6.22
N SER A 106 11.40 -21.27 -5.72
CA SER A 106 10.45 -22.36 -5.98
C SER A 106 10.02 -22.45 -7.44
N ALA A 107 10.07 -21.34 -8.19
CA ALA A 107 9.69 -21.33 -9.59
C ALA A 107 10.83 -21.74 -10.55
N GLN A 108 12.03 -22.03 -10.07
CA GLN A 108 13.13 -22.51 -10.92
C GLN A 108 12.88 -23.96 -11.38
N PRO A 109 13.24 -24.33 -12.63
CA PRO A 109 13.75 -23.47 -13.70
C PRO A 109 12.64 -22.83 -14.55
N ALA A 110 11.36 -23.07 -14.26
CA ALA A 110 10.24 -22.63 -15.06
C ALA A 110 10.13 -21.09 -15.19
N ALA A 111 10.36 -20.32 -14.14
CA ALA A 111 10.21 -18.87 -14.17
C ALA A 111 11.43 -18.08 -13.67
N ARG A 112 11.59 -16.84 -14.15
CA ARG A 112 12.63 -15.89 -13.73
C ARG A 112 12.07 -14.48 -13.58
N VAL A 113 12.60 -13.73 -12.62
CA VAL A 113 12.32 -12.30 -12.42
C VAL A 113 13.57 -11.49 -12.77
N SER A 114 13.40 -10.46 -13.59
CA SER A 114 14.40 -9.41 -13.83
C SER A 114 13.93 -8.14 -13.12
N ARG A 115 14.76 -7.61 -12.23
CA ARG A 115 14.51 -6.35 -11.53
C ARG A 115 15.11 -5.20 -12.34
N ILE A 116 14.31 -4.22 -12.70
CA ILE A 116 14.70 -3.12 -13.59
C ILE A 116 14.43 -1.79 -12.91
N THR A 117 15.49 -1.03 -12.62
CA THR A 117 15.37 0.30 -12.03
C THR A 117 15.21 1.34 -13.14
N SER A 118 13.95 1.69 -13.43
CA SER A 118 13.62 2.73 -14.42
C SER A 118 12.17 3.16 -14.28
N GLN A 119 11.84 4.36 -14.76
CA GLN A 119 10.47 4.82 -14.88
C GLN A 119 9.89 4.37 -16.23
N VAL A 120 8.71 3.75 -16.22
CA VAL A 120 7.93 3.53 -17.45
C VAL A 120 7.15 4.80 -17.75
N VAL A 121 7.42 5.42 -18.89
CA VAL A 121 6.82 6.71 -19.30
C VAL A 121 5.69 6.55 -20.31
N ALA A 122 5.65 5.44 -21.05
CA ALA A 122 4.56 5.13 -21.97
C ALA A 122 4.44 3.62 -22.22
N ILE A 123 3.23 3.17 -22.54
CA ILE A 123 2.95 1.84 -23.06
C ILE A 123 2.27 2.00 -24.41
N ARG A 124 2.82 1.37 -25.44
CA ARG A 124 2.23 1.35 -26.79
C ARG A 124 1.82 -0.07 -27.11
N ARG A 125 0.61 -0.24 -27.65
CA ARG A 125 0.19 -1.52 -28.22
C ARG A 125 1.04 -1.81 -29.46
N GLY A 126 1.57 -3.02 -29.57
CA GLY A 126 2.20 -3.47 -30.80
C GLY A 126 1.17 -3.56 -31.93
N SER A 127 1.58 -3.29 -33.16
CA SER A 127 0.74 -3.53 -34.34
C SER A 127 0.72 -5.03 -34.68
N HIS A 128 -0.42 -5.56 -35.16
CA HIS A 128 -0.55 -6.90 -35.74
C HIS A 128 -0.14 -8.06 -34.80
N GLY A 129 -0.76 -8.13 -33.60
CA GLY A 129 -0.53 -9.25 -32.66
C GLY A 129 0.84 -9.25 -31.98
N ARG A 130 1.62 -8.17 -32.13
CA ARG A 130 2.92 -8.00 -31.47
C ARG A 130 2.76 -7.62 -29.99
N ALA A 131 3.75 -8.01 -29.20
CA ALA A 131 3.92 -7.65 -27.80
C ALA A 131 3.75 -6.14 -27.56
N LEU A 132 3.26 -5.78 -26.37
CA LEU A 132 3.25 -4.40 -25.87
C LEU A 132 4.68 -3.86 -25.82
N ARG A 133 4.85 -2.60 -26.19
CA ARG A 133 6.13 -1.88 -26.06
C ARG A 133 6.06 -0.89 -24.92
N LEU A 134 6.86 -1.13 -23.88
CA LEU A 134 7.06 -0.22 -22.76
C LEU A 134 8.24 0.70 -23.10
N HIS A 135 8.01 2.00 -22.96
CA HIS A 135 9.04 3.02 -23.04
C HIS A 135 9.52 3.34 -21.63
N LEU A 136 10.81 3.18 -21.41
CA LEU A 136 11.48 3.54 -20.17
C LEU A 136 12.04 4.97 -20.29
N ALA A 137 12.36 5.59 -19.16
CA ALA A 137 13.17 6.80 -19.12
C ALA A 137 14.55 6.56 -19.76
N ALA A 138 15.19 7.63 -20.25
CA ALA A 138 16.49 7.59 -20.94
C ALA A 138 16.51 6.63 -22.15
N ASP A 139 15.46 6.68 -22.98
CA ASP A 139 15.30 5.97 -24.25
C ASP A 139 15.29 4.42 -24.20
N GLY A 140 15.25 3.83 -23.01
CA GLY A 140 15.12 2.38 -22.84
C GLY A 140 13.78 1.84 -23.34
N ARG A 141 13.77 0.58 -23.82
CA ARG A 141 12.56 -0.09 -24.31
C ARG A 141 12.51 -1.55 -23.89
N ILE A 142 11.31 -2.01 -23.56
CA ILE A 142 11.03 -3.42 -23.21
C ILE A 142 9.78 -3.86 -23.96
N ASP A 143 9.85 -5.00 -24.65
CA ASP A 143 8.68 -5.61 -25.28
C ASP A 143 8.14 -6.73 -24.36
N ALA A 144 6.84 -6.72 -24.05
CA ALA A 144 6.18 -7.66 -23.15
C ALA A 144 4.82 -8.12 -23.69
N ASP A 145 4.44 -9.38 -23.45
CA ASP A 145 3.16 -9.93 -23.93
C ASP A 145 1.97 -9.34 -23.15
N ALA A 146 2.20 -9.01 -21.87
CA ALA A 146 1.24 -8.36 -21.00
C ALA A 146 1.94 -7.40 -20.03
N ALA A 147 1.18 -6.43 -19.52
CA ALA A 147 1.64 -5.49 -18.51
C ALA A 147 0.65 -5.45 -17.32
N VAL A 148 1.19 -5.51 -16.10
CA VAL A 148 0.47 -5.28 -14.85
C VAL A 148 0.79 -3.86 -14.37
N LEU A 149 -0.23 -3.02 -14.27
CA LEU A 149 -0.09 -1.67 -13.71
C LEU A 149 -0.26 -1.74 -12.19
N ALA A 150 0.85 -1.60 -11.47
CA ALA A 150 0.93 -1.64 -10.01
C ALA A 150 1.58 -0.34 -9.46
N THR A 151 1.20 0.81 -10.01
CA THR A 151 1.83 2.11 -9.77
C THR A 151 1.59 2.68 -8.37
N GLY A 152 0.72 2.04 -7.58
CA GLY A 152 0.37 2.49 -6.23
C GLY A 152 -0.36 3.84 -6.25
N ASN A 153 -0.31 4.54 -5.11
CA ASN A 153 -0.92 5.87 -5.01
C ASN A 153 -0.06 6.90 -5.74
N LEU A 154 -0.72 7.86 -6.39
CA LEU A 154 -0.05 8.96 -7.08
C LEU A 154 0.85 9.77 -6.13
N PRO A 155 1.87 10.45 -6.67
CA PRO A 155 2.61 11.46 -5.92
C PRO A 155 1.66 12.54 -5.36
N PRO A 156 1.97 13.13 -4.20
CA PRO A 156 1.20 14.24 -3.66
C PRO A 156 1.23 15.42 -4.63
N VAL A 157 0.10 16.13 -4.73
CA VAL A 157 -0.05 17.35 -5.50
C VAL A 157 -0.29 18.49 -4.51
N PRO A 158 0.41 19.63 -4.64
CA PRO A 158 0.21 20.76 -3.73
C PRO A 158 -1.25 21.23 -3.76
N PRO A 159 -1.90 21.41 -2.59
CA PRO A 159 -3.31 21.79 -2.51
C PRO A 159 -3.55 23.27 -2.86
N CYS A 160 -2.49 24.07 -2.90
CA CYS A 160 -2.49 25.49 -3.24
C CYS A 160 -1.14 25.84 -3.90
N PRO A 161 -1.02 27.00 -4.56
CA PRO A 161 0.28 27.52 -4.99
C PRO A 161 1.22 27.64 -3.79
N VAL A 162 2.37 26.98 -3.87
CA VAL A 162 3.41 26.99 -2.84
C VAL A 162 4.69 27.59 -3.44
N PRO A 163 5.41 28.47 -2.72
CA PRO A 163 6.68 29.02 -3.20
C PRO A 163 7.66 27.89 -3.48
N GLN A 164 8.31 27.94 -4.64
CA GLN A 164 9.42 27.04 -4.93
C GLN A 164 10.66 27.50 -4.14
N GLY A 165 11.46 26.54 -3.70
CA GLY A 165 12.72 26.82 -3.00
C GLY A 165 13.17 25.63 -2.16
N ASP A 166 14.38 25.73 -1.62
CA ASP A 166 15.06 24.62 -0.94
C ASP A 166 14.38 24.16 0.36
N ARG A 167 13.48 24.99 0.92
CA ARG A 167 12.70 24.68 2.12
C ARG A 167 11.36 24.00 1.83
N TYR A 168 11.00 23.82 0.56
CA TYR A 168 9.76 23.15 0.18
C TYR A 168 10.01 21.70 -0.22
N ILE A 169 9.40 20.77 0.51
CA ILE A 169 9.45 19.33 0.23
C ILE A 169 8.11 18.90 -0.36
N ALA A 170 8.10 18.58 -1.65
CA ALA A 170 6.87 18.23 -2.37
C ALA A 170 6.36 16.83 -2.02
N ASP A 171 7.24 15.82 -1.99
CA ASP A 171 6.93 14.45 -1.59
C ASP A 171 7.94 14.00 -0.52
N PRO A 172 7.51 13.81 0.75
CA PRO A 172 8.40 13.42 1.85
C PRO A 172 8.94 11.99 1.70
N TRP A 173 8.46 11.22 0.72
CA TRP A 173 8.88 9.84 0.47
C TRP A 173 9.86 9.69 -0.69
N GLU A 174 10.24 10.79 -1.35
CA GLU A 174 11.36 10.79 -2.29
C GLU A 174 12.67 10.50 -1.53
N PRO A 175 13.62 9.78 -2.13
CA PRO A 175 14.90 9.49 -1.49
C PRO A 175 15.57 10.78 -0.99
N GLY A 176 15.92 10.81 0.29
CA GLY A 176 16.59 11.94 0.94
C GLY A 176 15.74 13.18 1.20
N ALA A 177 14.43 13.14 0.91
CA ALA A 177 13.54 14.30 1.02
C ALA A 177 13.48 14.89 2.45
N LEU A 178 13.64 14.04 3.47
CA LEU A 178 13.61 14.44 4.88
C LEU A 178 15.01 14.48 5.51
N ASP A 179 16.10 14.36 4.75
CA ASP A 179 17.44 14.31 5.35
C ASP A 179 17.88 15.71 5.83
N ALA A 180 17.48 16.76 5.11
CA ALA A 180 17.83 18.15 5.40
C ALA A 180 16.74 18.91 6.19
N ALA A 181 15.56 18.31 6.35
CA ALA A 181 14.44 18.90 7.07
C ALA A 181 14.63 19.03 8.61
N PRO A 182 15.33 18.09 9.29
CA PRO A 182 15.56 18.16 10.73
C PRO A 182 16.76 19.07 11.05
N ASP A 183 16.59 20.39 10.95
CA ASP A 183 17.57 21.38 11.43
C ASP A 183 17.17 22.01 12.77
N GLY A 184 16.06 21.52 13.35
CA GLY A 184 15.44 22.05 14.57
C GLY A 184 14.54 23.27 14.32
N SER A 185 14.40 23.76 13.09
CA SER A 185 13.49 24.83 12.75
C SER A 185 12.02 24.36 12.74
N PRO A 186 11.04 25.25 12.97
CA PRO A 186 9.64 24.90 12.85
C PRO A 186 9.29 24.45 11.42
N VAL A 187 8.54 23.35 11.30
CA VAL A 187 8.12 22.79 10.02
C VAL A 187 6.61 22.92 9.85
N VAL A 188 6.16 23.30 8.66
CA VAL A 188 4.74 23.32 8.30
C VAL A 188 4.42 22.12 7.41
N VAL A 189 3.41 21.33 7.80
CA VAL A 189 2.91 20.20 7.00
C VAL A 189 1.51 20.52 6.48
N LEU A 190 1.32 20.39 5.17
CA LEU A 190 0.03 20.59 4.52
C LEU A 190 -0.75 19.26 4.50
N GLY A 191 -1.79 19.19 5.33
CA GLY A 191 -2.63 18.01 5.52
C GLY A 191 -2.36 17.30 6.86
N THR A 192 -3.40 16.69 7.40
CA THR A 192 -3.39 15.97 8.69
C THR A 192 -3.70 14.48 8.52
N GLY A 193 -3.22 13.87 7.43
CA GLY A 193 -3.34 12.43 7.19
C GLY A 193 -2.26 11.62 7.91
N LEU A 194 -2.23 10.30 7.69
CA LEU A 194 -1.23 9.40 8.29
C LEU A 194 0.21 9.76 7.90
N THR A 195 0.44 10.24 6.67
CA THR A 195 1.75 10.75 6.25
C THR A 195 2.24 11.91 7.11
N MET A 196 1.34 12.79 7.59
CA MET A 196 1.75 13.89 8.49
C MET A 196 2.30 13.34 9.81
N LEU A 197 1.68 12.29 10.37
CA LEU A 197 2.18 11.65 11.59
C LEU A 197 3.56 11.04 11.35
N ASP A 198 3.74 10.31 10.25
CA ASP A 198 5.05 9.72 9.91
C ASP A 198 6.15 10.79 9.78
N VAL A 199 5.84 11.92 9.12
CA VAL A 199 6.76 13.07 8.97
C VAL A 199 7.04 13.70 10.34
N ALA A 200 6.01 13.96 11.13
CA ALA A 200 6.16 14.58 12.45
C ALA A 200 7.07 13.74 13.35
N ILE A 201 6.82 12.43 13.42
CA ILE A 201 7.62 11.46 14.18
C ILE A 201 9.08 11.51 13.72
N ALA A 202 9.33 11.44 12.40
CA ALA A 202 10.70 11.45 11.88
C ALA A 202 11.45 12.75 12.24
N LEU A 203 10.79 13.91 12.17
CA LEU A 203 11.38 15.20 12.48
C LEU A 203 11.64 15.40 13.98
N THR A 204 10.69 14.97 14.83
CA THR A 204 10.81 15.13 16.28
C THR A 204 11.75 14.10 16.91
N ASP A 205 11.85 12.89 16.35
CA ASP A 205 12.83 11.90 16.82
C ASP A 205 14.26 12.33 16.46
N ALA A 206 14.46 12.91 15.27
CA ALA A 206 15.75 13.47 14.88
C ALA A 206 16.12 14.72 15.70
N HIS A 207 15.15 15.62 15.93
CA HIS A 207 15.34 16.85 16.72
C HIS A 207 14.14 17.09 17.65
N PRO A 208 14.21 16.71 18.94
CA PRO A 208 13.08 16.74 19.88
C PRO A 208 12.44 18.11 20.13
N ARG A 209 13.11 19.21 19.76
CA ARG A 209 12.59 20.59 19.89
C ARG A 209 11.88 21.09 18.63
N THR A 210 11.91 20.34 17.54
CA THR A 210 11.24 20.70 16.29
C THR A 210 9.74 20.84 16.53
N THR A 211 9.19 21.99 16.20
CA THR A 211 7.73 22.22 16.25
C THR A 211 7.13 21.92 14.89
N VAL A 212 6.11 21.05 14.84
CA VAL A 212 5.42 20.70 13.59
C VAL A 212 4.03 21.34 13.58
N HIS A 213 3.82 22.30 12.69
CA HIS A 213 2.53 22.95 12.45
C HIS A 213 1.80 22.25 11.30
N ALA A 214 0.69 21.58 11.59
CA ALA A 214 -0.11 20.91 10.56
C ALA A 214 -1.33 21.75 10.15
N ILE A 215 -1.53 21.95 8.85
CA ILE A 215 -2.69 22.67 8.29
C ILE A 215 -3.71 21.67 7.77
N SER A 216 -4.95 21.75 8.23
CA SER A 216 -6.04 20.85 7.83
C SER A 216 -7.21 21.58 7.20
N ARG A 217 -7.79 21.00 6.16
CA ARG A 217 -9.06 21.48 5.57
C ARG A 217 -10.27 21.21 6.46
N HIS A 218 -10.20 20.17 7.30
CA HIS A 218 -11.36 19.67 8.04
C HIS A 218 -11.13 19.65 9.55
N ALA A 219 -9.96 20.08 10.03
CA ALA A 219 -9.55 20.02 11.43
C ALA A 219 -9.65 18.61 12.04
N LEU A 220 -9.43 17.57 11.22
CA LEU A 220 -9.44 16.17 11.65
C LEU A 220 -8.02 15.62 11.73
N LEU A 221 -7.71 14.91 12.81
CA LEU A 221 -6.52 14.06 12.93
C LEU A 221 -6.90 12.59 12.69
N PRO A 222 -5.93 11.73 12.29
CA PRO A 222 -6.15 10.30 12.25
C PRO A 222 -6.59 9.82 13.63
N ARG A 223 -7.63 8.99 13.68
CA ARG A 223 -8.13 8.44 14.95
C ARG A 223 -7.24 7.31 15.43
N GLU A 224 -7.08 7.23 16.74
CA GLU A 224 -6.35 6.15 17.40
C GLU A 224 -7.06 4.81 17.17
N HIS A 225 -6.27 3.75 17.01
CA HIS A 225 -6.79 2.40 17.09
C HIS A 225 -7.09 2.08 18.56
N ASN A 226 -8.26 1.49 18.81
CA ASN A 226 -8.52 0.91 20.12
C ASN A 226 -7.76 -0.42 20.19
N TRP A 227 -6.60 -0.43 20.86
CA TRP A 227 -5.72 -1.60 20.95
C TRP A 227 -5.03 -1.69 22.32
N PRO A 228 -4.92 -2.89 22.95
CA PRO A 228 -5.47 -4.17 22.51
C PRO A 228 -7.00 -4.20 22.55
N ARG A 229 -7.63 -4.88 21.59
CA ARG A 229 -9.10 -4.93 21.54
C ARG A 229 -9.68 -5.91 22.56
N PRO A 230 -10.77 -5.53 23.25
CA PRO A 230 -11.63 -6.50 23.92
C PRO A 230 -12.19 -7.50 22.90
N ALA A 231 -12.48 -8.73 23.33
CA ALA A 231 -13.22 -9.67 22.50
C ALA A 231 -14.58 -9.06 22.12
N ALA A 232 -14.93 -9.07 20.83
CA ALA A 232 -16.20 -8.51 20.37
C ALA A 232 -17.37 -9.28 21.01
N ALA A 233 -18.24 -8.56 21.73
CA ALA A 233 -19.37 -9.15 22.45
C ALA A 233 -20.53 -9.57 21.53
N VAL A 234 -20.58 -9.02 20.31
CA VAL A 234 -21.67 -9.21 19.33
C VAL A 234 -21.15 -9.11 17.90
N SER A 235 -21.83 -9.77 16.96
CA SER A 235 -21.52 -9.69 15.53
C SER A 235 -21.58 -8.24 15.03
N ALA A 236 -20.45 -7.72 14.60
CA ALA A 236 -20.27 -6.35 14.12
C ALA A 236 -20.67 -6.16 12.64
N MET A 237 -21.46 -7.07 12.06
CA MET A 237 -21.80 -6.98 10.64
C MET A 237 -22.73 -5.78 10.37
N PRO A 238 -22.35 -4.83 9.48
CA PRO A 238 -23.21 -3.71 9.15
C PRO A 238 -24.47 -4.15 8.40
N VAL A 239 -25.60 -3.52 8.71
CA VAL A 239 -26.87 -3.75 8.01
C VAL A 239 -26.90 -2.90 6.73
N ILE A 240 -26.61 -3.53 5.60
CA ILE A 240 -26.61 -2.87 4.29
C ILE A 240 -27.99 -2.99 3.64
N ARG A 241 -28.70 -1.86 3.46
CA ARG A 241 -30.05 -1.84 2.90
C ARG A 241 -30.00 -1.63 1.38
N ARG A 242 -30.91 -2.28 0.65
CA ARG A 242 -30.98 -2.25 -0.83
C ARG A 242 -32.38 -1.87 -1.35
N PRO A 243 -32.86 -0.65 -1.10
CA PRO A 243 -34.14 -0.22 -1.66
C PRO A 243 -34.04 -0.14 -3.19
N GLY A 244 -34.90 -0.87 -3.90
CA GLY A 244 -34.91 -0.89 -5.38
C GLY A 244 -33.78 -1.70 -6.03
N GLY A 245 -33.09 -2.56 -5.28
CA GLY A 245 -32.11 -3.53 -5.81
C GLY A 245 -30.73 -2.96 -6.18
N THR A 246 -30.60 -1.65 -6.42
CA THR A 246 -29.33 -1.01 -6.80
C THR A 246 -28.55 -0.52 -5.57
N LEU A 247 -27.27 -0.90 -5.46
CA LEU A 247 -26.38 -0.39 -4.42
C LEU A 247 -25.76 0.94 -4.86
N ARG A 248 -25.70 1.92 -3.95
CA ARG A 248 -25.02 3.21 -4.17
C ARG A 248 -24.02 3.49 -3.05
N ILE A 249 -22.87 4.09 -3.37
CA ILE A 249 -21.81 4.37 -2.38
C ILE A 249 -22.29 5.30 -1.26
N THR A 250 -23.08 6.32 -1.60
CA THR A 250 -23.66 7.25 -0.62
C THR A 250 -24.60 6.55 0.36
N ARG A 251 -25.33 5.52 -0.10
CA ARG A 251 -26.20 4.70 0.75
C ARG A 251 -25.39 3.75 1.61
N LEU A 252 -24.37 3.09 1.04
CA LEU A 252 -23.47 2.23 1.79
C LEU A 252 -22.81 2.99 2.95
N ILE A 253 -22.32 4.20 2.71
CA ILE A 253 -21.76 5.07 3.75
C ILE A 253 -22.81 5.42 4.82
N ARG A 254 -24.05 5.71 4.42
CA ARG A 254 -25.14 6.01 5.36
C ARG A 254 -25.49 4.81 6.24
N ASP A 255 -25.67 3.65 5.64
CA ASP A 255 -26.03 2.41 6.33
C ASP A 255 -24.88 1.94 7.25
N PHE A 256 -23.64 2.14 6.83
CA PHE A 256 -22.46 1.94 7.67
C PHE A 256 -22.49 2.86 8.89
N ARG A 257 -22.68 4.18 8.71
CA ARG A 257 -22.75 5.14 9.82
C ARG A 257 -23.89 4.80 10.79
N ALA A 258 -25.04 4.40 10.27
CA ALA A 258 -26.17 3.99 11.09
C ALA A 258 -25.87 2.70 11.89
N SER A 259 -25.20 1.72 11.27
CA SER A 259 -24.80 0.48 11.93
C SER A 259 -23.76 0.74 13.03
N ALA A 260 -22.77 1.61 12.76
CA ALA A 260 -21.78 2.03 13.74
C ALA A 260 -22.39 2.79 14.92
N ALA A 261 -23.38 3.65 14.68
CA ALA A 261 -24.06 4.39 15.75
C ALA A 261 -24.98 3.51 16.61
N ALA A 262 -25.53 2.42 16.06
CA ALA A 262 -26.40 1.49 16.77
C ALA A 262 -25.64 0.33 17.46
N TYR A 263 -24.35 0.18 17.16
CA TYR A 263 -23.53 -0.89 17.72
C TYR A 263 -23.10 -0.53 19.15
N PRO A 264 -23.32 -1.42 20.14
CA PRO A 264 -22.97 -1.14 21.54
C PRO A 264 -21.44 -1.20 21.80
N GLY A 265 -20.67 -1.78 20.89
CA GLY A 265 -19.21 -1.86 20.97
C GLY A 265 -18.50 -0.74 20.20
N ASP A 266 -17.26 -1.01 19.76
CA ASP A 266 -16.48 -0.03 19.03
C ASP A 266 -16.92 0.04 17.55
N TRP A 267 -17.00 1.25 17.00
CA TRP A 267 -17.27 1.47 15.58
C TRP A 267 -16.22 0.79 14.67
N GLN A 268 -15.01 0.58 15.18
CA GLN A 268 -13.93 -0.11 14.45
C GLN A 268 -14.26 -1.57 14.15
N ASP A 269 -15.07 -2.23 15.00
CA ASP A 269 -15.50 -3.60 14.75
C ASP A 269 -16.40 -3.68 13.51
N ILE A 270 -17.26 -2.68 13.31
CA ILE A 270 -18.09 -2.57 12.10
C ILE A 270 -17.23 -2.35 10.85
N VAL A 271 -16.16 -1.55 10.94
CA VAL A 271 -15.22 -1.33 9.83
C VAL A 271 -14.54 -2.64 9.44
N ASP A 272 -14.04 -3.38 10.42
CA ASP A 272 -13.31 -4.62 10.16
C ASP A 272 -14.21 -5.71 9.60
N ALA A 273 -15.43 -5.83 10.12
CA ALA A 273 -16.46 -6.71 9.56
C ALA A 273 -16.80 -6.35 8.10
N LEU A 274 -16.85 -5.05 7.78
CA LEU A 274 -17.09 -4.58 6.41
C LEU A 274 -15.96 -4.96 5.46
N ARG A 275 -14.69 -4.95 5.91
CA ARG A 275 -13.52 -5.24 5.04
C ARG A 275 -13.66 -6.54 4.26
N LEU A 276 -14.20 -7.58 4.89
CA LEU A 276 -14.43 -8.88 4.27
C LEU A 276 -15.47 -8.83 3.13
N GLN A 277 -16.36 -7.84 3.13
CA GLN A 277 -17.40 -7.66 2.13
C GLN A 277 -17.02 -6.65 1.03
N ILE A 278 -15.95 -5.85 1.23
CA ILE A 278 -15.59 -4.77 0.30
C ILE A 278 -15.47 -5.24 -1.16
N PRO A 279 -14.75 -6.33 -1.49
CA PRO A 279 -14.63 -6.76 -2.90
C PRO A 279 -16.00 -7.06 -3.53
N ARG A 280 -16.84 -7.81 -2.81
CA ARG A 280 -18.20 -8.14 -3.24
C ARG A 280 -19.09 -6.91 -3.38
N LEU A 281 -18.99 -5.95 -2.47
CA LEU A 281 -19.77 -4.71 -2.52
C LEU A 281 -19.31 -3.81 -3.67
N TRP A 282 -18.00 -3.72 -3.90
CA TRP A 282 -17.40 -2.99 -4.99
C TRP A 282 -17.92 -3.47 -6.35
N GLU A 283 -17.95 -4.78 -6.60
CA GLU A 283 -18.48 -5.36 -7.85
C GLU A 283 -19.94 -4.97 -8.12
N GLN A 284 -20.73 -4.78 -7.06
CA GLN A 284 -22.15 -4.41 -7.15
C GLN A 284 -22.39 -2.90 -7.29
N LEU A 285 -21.37 -2.06 -7.13
CA LEU A 285 -21.50 -0.62 -7.35
C LEU A 285 -21.55 -0.31 -8.86
N PRO A 286 -22.37 0.67 -9.28
CA PRO A 286 -22.30 1.20 -10.64
C PRO A 286 -20.96 1.89 -10.88
N GLU A 287 -20.54 1.99 -12.14
CA GLU A 287 -19.24 2.59 -12.50
C GLU A 287 -19.06 4.02 -12.00
N ALA A 288 -20.15 4.80 -11.91
CA ALA A 288 -20.12 6.16 -11.37
C ALA A 288 -19.80 6.22 -9.85
N ASP A 289 -19.91 5.10 -9.14
CA ASP A 289 -19.67 4.99 -7.69
C ASP A 289 -18.39 4.19 -7.37
N LYS A 290 -17.69 3.67 -8.38
CA LYS A 290 -16.37 3.02 -8.27
C LYS A 290 -15.29 4.09 -8.47
#